data_AF-A0A1N6VPV0-F1
#
_entry.id   AF-A0A1N6VPV0-F1
#
_cell.length_a   1.000
_cell.length_b   1.000
_cell.length_c   1.000
_cell.angle_alpha   90.00
_cell.angle_beta   90.00
_cell.angle_gamma   90.00
#
_symmetry.space_group_name_H-M   'P 1'
#
loop_
_entity.id
_entity.type
_entity.pdbx_description
1 polymer ?
#
loop_
_entity_poly.entity_id
_entity_poly.type
_entity_poly.pdbx_seq_one_letter_code
_entity_poly.pdbx_strand_id
1 'polypeptide(L)'
;MEKALHEMQRRIKVALASAEISSPTLKYRIKSFDSFYEKLLRRSRESGPGGDVLITDLLGVRVVCPFVEELTVVEEALRGAFEITEVERKGAHLGETEFGYSSVHLLIELPRDIRDSFHLDRRWICEVQLRTILQDAWAEVEHELVYKAELTPLDTKLRRKLAALNANLTLSDIIFQEIRDYQRTMSRKLMRRRATFWSQLGELSGSKSASGNGSEGEDPIHTGSDTIDTMLIRALHFHSQKDYKSAIRVYGDILAYQPEPYVSAIIYTHRGMARFAVQDTAGAVEDFTATIKISPKTTKAYHYRGVVYRAQGKTEEALTDFSRCLEYDPYHVDSRIARAELYREMGEQETALADCQFVLKLEPDNPAAGELLRELHELPAGQEKS
;
A
#
# COMPACT_ATOMS: atom_id res chain seq x y z
N MET A 1 -18.13 31.88 16.00
CA MET A 1 -17.73 30.47 16.26
C MET A 1 -17.56 29.66 14.99
N GLU A 2 -18.59 29.50 14.16
CA GLU A 2 -18.46 28.75 12.89
C GLU A 2 -17.31 29.21 12.01
N LYS A 3 -17.19 30.52 11.76
CA LYS A 3 -16.09 31.07 10.95
C LYS A 3 -14.71 30.78 11.55
N ALA A 4 -14.57 30.83 12.87
CA ALA A 4 -13.34 30.50 13.57
C ALA A 4 -12.99 29.00 13.45
N LEU A 5 -13.99 28.11 13.52
CA LEU A 5 -13.80 26.68 13.31
C LEU A 5 -13.40 26.34 11.86
N HIS A 6 -13.99 27.02 10.87
CA HIS A 6 -13.60 26.86 9.47
C HIS A 6 -12.16 27.30 9.22
N GLU A 7 -11.72 28.40 9.84
CA GLU A 7 -10.32 28.83 9.74
C GLU A 7 -9.36 27.85 10.45
N MET A 8 -9.74 27.34 11.63
CA MET A 8 -9.00 26.26 12.29
C MET A 8 -8.90 25.03 11.41
N GLN A 9 -10.00 24.60 10.76
CA GLN A 9 -10.01 23.48 9.83
C GLN A 9 -9.04 23.72 8.66
N ARG A 10 -9.03 24.92 8.08
CA ARG A 10 -8.11 25.27 6.99
C ARG A 10 -6.65 25.15 7.43
N ARG A 11 -6.31 25.66 8.62
CA ARG A 11 -4.94 25.57 9.17
C ARG A 11 -4.53 24.14 9.50
N ILE A 12 -5.45 23.35 10.06
CA ILE A 12 -5.22 21.92 10.31
C ILE A 12 -4.94 21.22 8.97
N LYS A 13 -5.74 21.45 7.93
CA LYS A 13 -5.46 20.90 6.59
C LYS A 13 -4.07 21.25 6.07
N VAL A 14 -3.64 22.50 6.24
CA VAL A 14 -2.30 22.95 5.82
C VAL A 14 -1.21 22.23 6.62
N ALA A 15 -1.35 22.14 7.94
CA ALA A 15 -0.40 21.43 8.81
C ALA A 15 -0.29 19.93 8.46
N LEU A 16 -1.39 19.31 8.06
CA LEU A 16 -1.40 17.91 7.65
C LEU A 16 -0.90 17.71 6.21
N ALA A 17 -1.07 18.68 5.32
CA ALA A 17 -0.56 18.60 3.95
C ALA A 17 0.98 18.62 3.88
N SER A 18 1.64 19.24 4.87
CA SER A 18 3.10 19.20 5.02
C SER A 18 3.63 17.88 5.59
N ALA A 19 2.76 17.00 6.08
CA ALA A 19 3.15 15.70 6.61
C ALA A 19 2.92 14.61 5.56
N GLU A 20 3.84 13.63 5.46
CA GLU A 20 3.79 12.50 4.51
C GLU A 20 2.67 11.48 4.88
N ILE A 21 1.42 11.94 4.93
CA ILE A 21 0.27 11.19 5.45
C ILE A 21 -0.70 10.85 4.31
N SER A 22 -1.28 9.66 4.36
CA SER A 22 -2.36 9.25 3.46
C SER A 22 -3.61 10.10 3.73
N SER A 23 -3.96 11.01 2.81
CA SER A 23 -5.14 11.90 2.82
C SER A 23 -6.15 11.69 3.97
N PRO A 24 -5.94 12.27 5.17
CA PRO A 24 -6.81 12.06 6.32
C PRO A 24 -8.16 12.76 6.12
N THR A 25 -9.23 12.15 6.62
CA THR A 25 -10.57 12.75 6.56
C THR A 25 -10.82 13.64 7.75
N LEU A 26 -11.23 14.89 7.50
CA LEU A 26 -11.52 15.86 8.55
C LEU A 26 -13.02 16.07 8.69
N LYS A 27 -13.56 15.70 9.85
CA LYS A 27 -14.94 16.04 10.26
C LYS A 27 -14.88 17.15 11.29
N TYR A 28 -15.88 18.03 11.31
CA TYR A 28 -15.96 19.10 12.30
C TYR A 28 -17.36 19.18 12.89
N ARG A 29 -17.43 19.65 14.13
CA ARG A 29 -18.66 19.73 14.90
C ARG A 29 -18.61 20.95 15.81
N ILE A 30 -19.74 21.63 15.93
CA ILE A 30 -19.99 22.59 17.00
C ILE A 30 -21.05 21.98 17.92
N LYS A 31 -20.82 22.04 19.23
CA LYS A 31 -21.81 21.56 20.20
C LYS A 31 -23.05 22.45 20.13
N SER A 32 -24.24 21.84 20.14
CA SER A 32 -25.51 22.57 20.16
C SER A 32 -25.64 23.39 21.44
N PHE A 33 -26.46 24.44 21.39
CA PHE A 33 -26.69 25.32 22.53
C PHE A 33 -27.16 24.55 23.76
N ASP A 34 -28.14 23.66 23.61
CA ASP A 34 -28.71 22.89 24.74
C ASP A 34 -27.65 22.03 25.42
N SER A 35 -26.90 21.24 24.65
CA SER A 35 -25.83 20.40 25.19
C SER A 35 -24.69 21.21 25.80
N PHE A 36 -24.39 22.39 25.24
CA PHE A 36 -23.39 23.30 25.82
C PHE A 36 -23.87 23.84 27.15
N TYR A 37 -25.11 24.31 27.22
CA TYR A 37 -25.71 24.89 28.41
C TYR A 37 -25.85 23.88 29.54
N GLU A 38 -26.31 22.66 29.25
CA GLU A 38 -26.35 21.55 30.22
C GLU A 38 -24.97 21.27 30.81
N LYS A 39 -23.94 21.22 29.95
CA LYS A 39 -22.56 20.96 30.39
C LYS A 39 -22.00 22.11 31.22
N LEU A 40 -22.31 23.35 30.86
CA LEU A 40 -21.95 24.54 31.61
C LEU A 40 -22.58 24.53 33.01
N LEU A 41 -23.87 24.22 33.11
CA LEU A 41 -24.56 24.09 34.40
C LEU A 41 -23.95 22.99 35.27
N ARG A 42 -23.65 21.82 34.68
CA ARG A 42 -23.03 20.71 35.40
C ARG A 42 -21.67 21.11 35.97
N ARG A 43 -20.79 21.69 35.16
CA ARG A 43 -19.45 22.12 35.63
C ARG A 43 -19.52 23.29 36.61
N SER A 44 -20.44 24.23 36.42
CA SER A 44 -20.64 25.33 37.36
C SER A 44 -21.05 24.86 38.75
N ARG A 45 -21.76 23.74 38.86
CA ARG A 45 -22.10 23.11 40.15
C ARG A 45 -20.89 22.44 40.80
N GLU A 46 -19.96 21.92 40.00
CA GLU A 46 -18.74 21.24 40.45
C GLU A 46 -17.64 22.23 40.87
N SER A 47 -17.52 23.39 40.21
CA SER A 47 -16.43 24.38 40.43
C SER A 47 -16.71 25.43 41.51
N GLY A 48 -17.90 25.44 42.12
CA GLY A 48 -18.29 26.43 43.13
C GLY A 48 -18.53 27.85 42.58
N PRO A 49 -19.08 28.78 43.39
CA PRO A 49 -19.37 30.14 42.95
C PRO A 49 -18.08 30.96 42.75
N GLY A 50 -17.78 31.31 41.49
CA GLY A 50 -16.69 32.23 41.12
C GLY A 50 -15.55 31.63 40.29
N GLY A 51 -15.56 30.32 40.01
CA GLY A 51 -14.59 29.70 39.10
C GLY A 51 -14.90 29.99 37.63
N ASP A 52 -13.88 30.31 36.83
CA ASP A 52 -14.02 30.42 35.38
C ASP A 52 -14.24 29.01 34.79
N VAL A 53 -15.47 28.73 34.32
CA VAL A 53 -15.85 27.41 33.82
C VAL A 53 -15.45 27.28 32.36
N LEU A 54 -14.37 26.54 32.10
CA LEU A 54 -13.89 26.29 30.74
C LEU A 54 -14.55 25.03 30.16
N ILE A 55 -15.24 25.21 29.03
CA ILE A 55 -15.80 24.11 28.22
C ILE A 55 -14.87 23.87 27.04
N THR A 56 -14.19 22.72 27.05
CA THR A 56 -13.10 22.38 26.13
C THR A 56 -13.57 21.80 24.79
N ASP A 57 -14.82 21.36 24.70
CA ASP A 57 -15.36 20.59 23.57
C ASP A 57 -16.56 21.30 22.89
N LEU A 58 -16.61 22.63 22.96
CA LEU A 58 -17.58 23.42 22.17
C LEU A 58 -17.25 23.33 20.67
N LEU A 59 -15.98 23.50 20.34
CA LEU A 59 -15.44 23.38 18.99
C LEU A 59 -14.71 22.04 18.88
N GLY A 60 -15.13 21.20 17.93
CA GLY A 60 -14.58 19.86 17.74
C GLY A 60 -14.13 19.63 16.30
N VAL A 61 -12.93 19.06 16.13
CA VAL A 61 -12.43 18.53 14.86
C VAL A 61 -12.06 17.07 15.08
N ARG A 62 -12.47 16.18 14.17
CA ARG A 62 -12.02 14.79 14.14
C ARG A 62 -11.13 14.59 12.92
N VAL A 63 -9.91 14.11 13.17
CA VAL A 63 -8.97 13.69 12.14
C VAL A 63 -9.03 12.18 12.07
N VAL A 64 -9.58 11.66 10.98
CA VAL A 64 -9.75 10.23 10.74
C VAL A 64 -8.67 9.76 9.77
N CYS A 65 -7.73 8.98 10.28
CA CYS A 65 -6.61 8.43 9.54
C CYS A 65 -6.95 7.01 9.06
N PRO A 66 -6.48 6.60 7.87
CA PRO A 66 -6.65 5.22 7.42
C PRO A 66 -5.98 4.18 8.32
N PHE A 67 -4.87 4.52 8.98
CA PHE A 67 -4.05 3.57 9.73
C PHE A 67 -3.52 4.14 11.05
N VAL A 68 -3.16 3.24 11.98
CA VAL A 68 -2.78 3.58 13.36
C VAL A 68 -1.49 4.41 13.44
N GLU A 69 -0.45 4.09 12.66
CA GLU A 69 0.83 4.81 12.75
C GLU A 69 0.69 6.31 12.43
N GLU A 70 -0.30 6.66 11.60
CA GLU A 70 -0.50 8.02 11.13
C GLU A 70 -1.02 8.92 12.25
N LEU A 71 -1.66 8.35 13.28
CA LEU A 71 -2.11 9.11 14.44
C LEU A 71 -0.94 9.83 15.13
N THR A 72 0.21 9.16 15.23
CA THR A 72 1.43 9.75 15.82
C THR A 72 1.98 10.86 14.93
N VAL A 73 2.02 10.65 13.61
CA VAL A 73 2.51 11.65 12.64
C VAL A 73 1.61 12.89 12.64
N VAL A 74 0.29 12.70 12.70
CA VAL A 74 -0.70 13.77 12.84
C VAL A 74 -0.51 14.52 14.16
N GLU A 75 -0.34 13.79 15.27
CA GLU A 75 -0.11 14.41 16.59
C GLU A 75 1.13 15.31 16.58
N GLU A 76 2.23 14.85 16.00
CA GLU A 76 3.47 15.60 15.86
C GLU A 76 3.32 16.82 14.93
N ALA A 77 2.66 16.66 13.79
CA ALA A 77 2.39 17.76 12.86
C ALA A 77 1.56 18.87 13.52
N LEU A 78 0.54 18.49 14.30
CA LEU A 78 -0.30 19.45 15.03
C LEU A 78 0.46 20.11 16.19
N ARG A 79 1.33 19.38 16.90
CA ARG A 79 2.23 19.95 17.91
C ARG A 79 3.20 20.99 17.33
N GLY A 80 3.66 20.78 16.09
CA GLY A 80 4.50 21.75 15.39
C GLY A 80 3.77 23.01 14.94
N ALA A 81 2.46 22.90 14.66
CA ALA A 81 1.67 23.97 14.06
C ALA A 81 0.84 24.79 15.07
N PHE A 82 0.53 24.22 16.25
CA PHE A 82 -0.40 24.81 17.20
C PHE A 82 0.09 24.75 18.65
N GLU A 83 -0.39 25.70 19.46
CA GLU A 83 -0.19 25.68 20.91
C GLU A 83 -1.20 24.71 21.55
N ILE A 84 -0.72 23.53 21.95
CA ILE A 84 -1.53 22.49 22.59
C ILE A 84 -1.48 22.68 24.10
N THR A 85 -2.64 22.89 24.72
CA THR A 85 -2.80 23.09 26.16
C THR A 85 -2.73 21.77 26.92
N GLU A 86 -3.36 20.72 26.40
CA GLU A 86 -3.45 19.41 27.04
C GLU A 86 -3.63 18.30 26.01
N VAL A 87 -3.09 17.11 26.30
CA VAL A 87 -3.28 15.89 25.50
C VAL A 87 -3.96 14.85 26.38
N GLU A 88 -5.26 14.67 26.17
CA GLU A 88 -6.04 13.64 26.84
C GLU A 88 -5.98 12.33 26.03
N ARG A 89 -5.59 11.23 26.68
CA ARG A 89 -5.68 9.88 26.09
C ARG A 89 -6.84 9.14 26.74
N LYS A 90 -8.03 9.25 26.17
CA LYS A 90 -9.23 8.57 26.68
C LYS A 90 -9.10 7.07 26.42
N GLY A 91 -9.26 6.25 27.46
CA GLY A 91 -9.11 4.79 27.42
C GLY A 91 -7.83 4.24 28.09
N ALA A 92 -6.84 5.09 28.43
CA ALA A 92 -5.57 4.62 29.02
C ALA A 92 -5.60 4.42 30.55
N HIS A 93 -6.61 4.96 31.25
CA HIS A 93 -6.66 5.01 32.73
C HIS A 93 -7.78 4.17 33.36
N LEU A 94 -8.53 3.38 32.59
CA LEU A 94 -9.56 2.48 33.11
C LEU A 94 -9.04 1.04 33.01
N GLY A 95 -8.49 0.56 34.12
CA GLY A 95 -7.73 -0.70 34.18
C GLY A 95 -8.50 -1.91 33.68
N GLU A 96 -7.83 -2.71 32.83
CA GLU A 96 -7.99 -4.14 32.46
C GLU A 96 -9.41 -4.75 32.29
N THR A 97 -10.48 -3.99 32.47
CA THR A 97 -11.86 -4.48 32.58
C THR A 97 -12.86 -3.72 31.70
N GLU A 98 -12.43 -2.62 31.08
CA GLU A 98 -13.18 -1.90 30.06
C GLU A 98 -12.26 -1.58 28.88
N PHE A 99 -12.30 -2.47 27.89
CA PHE A 99 -11.71 -2.31 26.58
C PHE A 99 -12.39 -1.13 25.87
N GLY A 100 -12.05 0.11 26.22
CA GLY A 100 -12.41 1.31 25.48
C GLY A 100 -11.36 1.61 24.42
N TYR A 101 -11.77 2.11 23.26
CA TYR A 101 -10.82 2.55 22.23
C TYR A 101 -9.94 3.67 22.77
N SER A 102 -8.62 3.57 22.63
CA SER A 102 -7.72 4.67 22.96
C SER A 102 -7.85 5.77 21.91
N SER A 103 -8.50 6.88 22.26
CA SER A 103 -8.58 8.05 21.39
C SER A 103 -7.70 9.15 21.96
N VAL A 104 -6.91 9.77 21.10
CA VAL A 104 -6.06 10.92 21.45
C VAL A 104 -6.86 12.18 21.20
N HIS A 105 -7.00 12.99 22.23
CA HIS A 105 -7.72 14.26 22.22
C HIS A 105 -6.71 15.37 22.50
N LEU A 106 -6.50 16.25 21.53
CA LEU A 106 -5.63 17.42 21.63
C LEU A 106 -6.50 18.64 21.93
N LEU A 107 -6.23 19.33 23.03
CA LEU A 107 -6.88 20.60 23.35
C LEU A 107 -6.02 21.74 22.81
N ILE A 108 -6.47 22.35 21.72
CA ILE A 108 -5.75 23.42 21.02
C ILE A 108 -6.39 24.77 21.39
N GLU A 109 -5.60 25.70 21.95
CA GLU A 109 -6.07 27.06 22.15
C GLU A 109 -6.21 27.76 20.79
N LEU A 110 -7.31 28.49 20.59
CA LEU A 110 -7.50 29.28 19.36
C LEU A 110 -6.37 30.32 19.23
N PRO A 111 -5.63 30.32 18.11
CA PRO A 111 -4.60 31.32 17.82
C PRO A 111 -5.11 32.76 18.00
N ARG A 112 -4.24 33.65 18.51
CA ARG A 112 -4.58 35.05 18.83
C ARG A 112 -5.19 35.79 17.64
N ASP A 113 -4.60 35.63 16.47
CA ASP A 113 -5.06 36.23 15.23
C ASP A 113 -6.48 35.79 14.83
N ILE A 114 -6.85 34.52 15.06
CA ILE A 114 -8.23 34.04 14.86
C ILE A 114 -9.17 34.67 15.89
N ARG A 115 -8.77 34.76 17.17
CA ARG A 115 -9.59 35.38 18.22
C ARG A 115 -9.86 36.84 17.93
N ASP A 116 -8.83 37.58 17.55
CA ASP A 116 -8.92 39.01 17.28
C ASP A 116 -9.78 39.27 16.04
N SER A 117 -9.60 38.48 14.97
CA SER A 117 -10.36 38.59 13.72
C SER A 117 -11.85 38.34 13.88
N PHE A 118 -12.26 37.58 14.90
CA PHE A 118 -13.65 37.22 15.15
C PHE A 118 -14.19 37.76 16.48
N HIS A 119 -13.49 38.71 17.12
CA HIS A 119 -13.89 39.38 18.37
C HIS A 119 -14.25 38.39 19.49
N LEU A 120 -13.37 37.42 19.74
CA LEU A 120 -13.55 36.40 20.76
C LEU A 120 -12.85 36.79 22.06
N ASP A 121 -13.60 37.37 22.99
CA ASP A 121 -13.09 37.98 24.23
C ASP A 121 -12.55 37.00 25.29
N ARG A 122 -12.70 35.69 25.06
CA ARG A 122 -12.30 34.62 26.00
C ARG A 122 -11.33 33.65 25.36
N ARG A 123 -10.63 32.88 26.20
CA ARG A 123 -9.85 31.72 25.73
C ARG A 123 -10.82 30.64 25.27
N TRP A 124 -10.69 30.27 23.99
CA TRP A 124 -11.48 29.21 23.39
C TRP A 124 -10.57 28.06 23.04
N ILE A 125 -11.05 26.85 23.31
CA ILE A 125 -10.35 25.61 23.01
C ILE A 125 -11.09 24.90 21.87
N CYS A 126 -10.31 24.40 20.92
CA CYS A 126 -10.74 23.47 19.90
C CYS A 126 -10.23 22.08 20.28
N GLU A 127 -11.15 21.15 20.55
CA GLU A 127 -10.82 19.75 20.77
C GLU A 127 -10.57 19.08 19.42
N VAL A 128 -9.37 18.57 19.20
CA VAL A 128 -9.01 17.79 18.01
C VAL A 128 -8.85 16.33 18.40
N GLN A 129 -9.74 15.48 17.89
CA GLN A 129 -9.77 14.04 18.16
C GLN A 129 -9.07 13.30 17.03
N LEU A 130 -8.08 12.48 17.36
CA LEU A 130 -7.37 11.64 16.39
C LEU A 130 -7.90 10.21 16.47
N ARG A 131 -8.30 9.67 15.32
CA ARG A 131 -8.89 8.33 15.21
C ARG A 131 -8.49 7.63 13.92
N THR A 132 -8.44 6.30 13.93
CA THR A 132 -8.55 5.51 12.69
C THR A 132 -9.99 5.45 12.19
N ILE A 133 -10.19 4.94 10.97
CA ILE A 133 -11.53 4.69 10.40
C ILE A 133 -12.36 3.78 11.32
N LEU A 134 -11.75 2.72 11.86
CA LEU A 134 -12.45 1.76 12.72
C LEU A 134 -12.82 2.37 14.08
N GLN A 135 -11.94 3.18 14.68
CA GLN A 135 -12.26 3.86 15.95
C GLN A 135 -13.34 4.92 15.75
N ASP A 136 -13.34 5.64 14.63
CA ASP A 136 -14.38 6.63 14.33
C ASP A 136 -15.74 5.94 14.11
N ALA A 137 -15.77 4.84 13.36
CA ALA A 137 -16.98 4.04 13.19
C ALA A 137 -17.48 3.47 14.52
N TRP A 138 -16.59 2.92 15.35
CA TRP A 138 -16.94 2.40 16.67
C TRP A 138 -17.54 3.48 17.56
N ALA A 139 -16.91 4.65 17.63
CA ALA A 139 -17.36 5.74 18.49
C ALA A 139 -18.75 6.28 18.09
N GLU A 140 -19.08 6.29 16.80
CA GLU A 140 -20.44 6.63 16.35
C GLU A 140 -21.45 5.56 16.78
N VAL A 141 -21.13 4.28 16.58
CA VAL A 141 -22.00 3.17 16.99
C VAL A 141 -22.20 3.13 18.51
N GLU A 142 -21.12 3.30 19.28
CA GLU A 142 -21.16 3.36 20.74
C GLU A 142 -22.02 4.53 21.22
N HIS A 143 -21.90 5.70 20.58
CA HIS A 143 -22.73 6.86 20.92
C HIS A 143 -24.23 6.59 20.68
N GLU A 144 -24.59 5.99 19.54
CA GLU A 144 -25.98 5.64 19.25
C GLU A 144 -26.52 4.56 20.19
N LEU A 145 -25.75 3.50 20.44
CA LEU A 145 -26.20 2.36 21.23
C LEU A 145 -26.22 2.64 22.74
N VAL A 146 -25.22 3.34 23.27
CA VAL A 146 -25.06 3.49 24.73
C VAL A 146 -25.69 4.80 25.21
N TYR A 147 -25.44 5.90 24.52
CA TYR A 147 -25.79 7.23 25.02
C TYR A 147 -27.16 7.72 24.54
N LYS A 148 -27.57 7.40 23.30
CA LYS A 148 -28.91 7.78 22.81
C LYS A 148 -30.01 6.82 23.18
N ALA A 149 -29.70 5.52 23.34
CA ALA A 149 -30.72 4.52 23.65
C ALA A 149 -31.04 4.40 25.15
N GLU A 150 -30.52 5.30 26.00
CA GLU A 150 -30.65 5.26 27.47
C GLU A 150 -30.32 3.89 28.09
N LEU A 151 -29.43 3.09 27.45
CA LEU A 151 -29.08 1.72 27.86
C LEU A 151 -28.22 1.64 29.14
N THR A 152 -28.35 2.62 30.02
CA THR A 152 -27.66 2.68 31.31
C THR A 152 -28.59 2.30 32.46
N PRO A 153 -28.20 1.32 33.30
CA PRO A 153 -26.94 0.58 33.27
C PRO A 153 -26.93 -0.59 32.26
N LEU A 154 -25.81 -0.76 31.56
CA LEU A 154 -25.57 -1.90 30.67
C LEU A 154 -25.44 -3.19 31.51
N ASP A 155 -26.19 -4.24 31.18
CA ASP A 155 -25.96 -5.56 31.79
C ASP A 155 -24.56 -6.07 31.39
N THR A 156 -23.94 -6.79 32.32
CA THR A 156 -22.65 -7.48 32.21
C THR A 156 -22.46 -8.25 30.90
N LYS A 157 -23.51 -8.91 30.40
CA LYS A 157 -23.48 -9.63 29.12
C LYS A 157 -23.27 -8.69 27.92
N LEU A 158 -23.95 -7.54 27.91
CA LEU A 158 -23.84 -6.56 26.83
C LEU A 158 -22.49 -5.85 26.89
N ARG A 159 -22.04 -5.48 28.09
CA ARG A 159 -20.69 -4.92 28.30
C ARG A 159 -19.58 -5.85 27.79
N ARG A 160 -19.68 -7.16 28.03
CA ARG A 160 -18.73 -8.16 27.47
C ARG A 160 -18.75 -8.23 25.95
N LYS A 161 -19.93 -8.14 25.32
CA LYS A 161 -20.06 -8.14 23.85
C LYS A 161 -19.43 -6.89 23.23
N LEU A 162 -19.69 -5.71 23.79
CA LEU A 162 -19.10 -4.46 23.32
C LEU A 162 -17.57 -4.48 23.49
N ALA A 163 -17.07 -4.99 24.62
CA ALA A 163 -15.65 -5.18 24.85
C ALA A 163 -15.00 -6.14 23.84
N ALA A 164 -15.63 -7.28 23.54
CA ALA A 164 -15.14 -8.23 22.54
C ALA A 164 -15.13 -7.64 21.12
N LEU A 165 -16.15 -6.87 20.77
CA LEU A 165 -16.21 -6.18 19.49
C LEU A 165 -15.10 -5.14 19.37
N ASN A 166 -14.86 -4.35 20.42
CA ASN A 166 -13.77 -3.38 20.43
C ASN A 166 -12.38 -4.05 20.31
N ALA A 167 -12.16 -5.18 20.99
CA ALA A 167 -10.94 -5.95 20.87
C ALA A 167 -10.72 -6.43 19.42
N ASN A 168 -11.79 -6.89 18.74
CA ASN A 168 -11.72 -7.31 17.34
C ASN A 168 -11.40 -6.15 16.39
N LEU A 169 -11.97 -4.96 16.62
CA LEU A 169 -11.67 -3.77 15.83
C LEU A 169 -10.22 -3.32 16.02
N THR A 170 -9.73 -3.33 17.26
CA THR A 170 -8.33 -3.03 17.58
C THR A 170 -7.37 -4.01 16.90
N LEU A 171 -7.67 -5.31 16.95
CA LEU A 171 -6.89 -6.33 16.22
C LEU A 171 -6.94 -6.10 14.71
N SER A 172 -8.11 -5.73 14.17
CA SER A 172 -8.27 -5.45 12.74
C SER A 172 -7.39 -4.26 12.31
N ASP A 173 -7.34 -3.19 13.11
CA ASP A 173 -6.45 -2.04 12.89
C ASP A 173 -4.96 -2.46 12.84
N ILE A 174 -4.54 -3.36 13.74
CA ILE A 174 -3.17 -3.91 13.75
C ILE A 174 -2.89 -4.72 12.49
N ILE A 175 -3.82 -5.60 12.08
CA ILE A 175 -3.66 -6.40 10.87
C ILE A 175 -3.58 -5.50 9.61
N PHE A 176 -4.42 -4.47 9.52
CA PHE A 176 -4.35 -3.51 8.40
C PHE A 176 -3.02 -2.78 8.37
N GLN A 177 -2.48 -2.41 9.53
CA GLN A 177 -1.14 -1.83 9.65
C GLN A 177 -0.06 -2.80 9.15
N GLU A 178 -0.10 -4.07 9.58
CA GLU A 178 0.86 -5.10 9.15
C GLU A 178 0.82 -5.34 7.63
N ILE A 179 -0.38 -5.42 7.03
CA ILE A 179 -0.56 -5.57 5.58
C ILE A 179 0.09 -4.38 4.84
N ARG A 180 -0.13 -3.15 5.33
CA ARG A 180 0.48 -1.97 4.74
C ARG A 180 2.00 -1.98 4.89
N ASP A 181 2.52 -2.36 6.05
CA ASP A 181 3.96 -2.43 6.28
C ASP A 181 4.63 -3.49 5.43
N TYR A 182 3.94 -4.61 5.17
CA TYR A 182 4.37 -5.61 4.21
C TYR A 182 4.42 -5.03 2.79
N GLN A 183 3.37 -4.35 2.33
CA GLN A 183 3.35 -3.68 1.02
C GLN A 183 4.46 -2.64 0.88
N ARG A 184 4.68 -1.80 1.90
CA ARG A 184 5.76 -0.81 1.92
C ARG A 184 7.13 -1.48 1.94
N THR A 185 7.30 -2.56 2.69
CA THR A 185 8.56 -3.30 2.74
C THR A 185 8.85 -3.96 1.40
N MET A 186 7.84 -4.53 0.73
CA MET A 186 7.96 -5.08 -0.61
C MET A 186 8.34 -3.98 -1.62
N SER A 187 7.67 -2.83 -1.55
CA SER A 187 7.96 -1.66 -2.38
C SER A 187 9.35 -1.09 -2.11
N ARG A 188 9.78 -1.01 -0.84
CA ARG A 188 11.13 -0.60 -0.44
C ARG A 188 12.18 -1.60 -0.89
N LYS A 189 11.91 -2.91 -0.81
CA LYS A 189 12.81 -3.95 -1.34
C LYS A 189 12.92 -3.84 -2.86
N LEU A 190 11.81 -3.58 -3.55
CA LEU A 190 11.79 -3.34 -4.99
C LEU A 190 12.56 -2.06 -5.35
N MET A 191 12.32 -0.95 -4.64
CA MET A 191 13.02 0.32 -4.80
C MET A 191 14.51 0.19 -4.46
N ARG A 192 14.89 -0.56 -3.42
CA ARG A 192 16.28 -0.86 -3.09
C ARG A 192 16.93 -1.70 -4.18
N ARG A 193 16.28 -2.74 -4.68
CA ARG A 193 16.76 -3.51 -5.83
C ARG A 193 16.95 -2.62 -7.05
N ARG A 194 16.03 -1.67 -7.27
CA ARG A 194 16.12 -0.64 -8.31
C ARG A 194 17.28 0.31 -8.04
N ALA A 195 17.47 0.79 -6.82
CA ALA A 195 18.52 1.72 -6.43
C ALA A 195 19.91 1.07 -6.43
N THR A 196 20.05 -0.19 -6.02
CA THR A 196 21.31 -0.95 -6.13
C THR A 196 21.64 -1.23 -7.58
N PHE A 197 20.62 -1.57 -8.38
CA PHE A 197 20.73 -1.67 -9.83
C PHE A 197 21.26 -0.35 -10.44
N TRP A 198 20.69 0.79 -10.05
CA TRP A 198 21.09 2.11 -10.54
C TRP A 198 22.42 2.63 -9.96
N SER A 199 22.77 2.31 -8.72
CA SER A 199 24.05 2.67 -8.10
C SER A 199 25.20 1.94 -8.76
N GLN A 200 25.02 0.65 -9.08
CA GLN A 200 26.00 -0.13 -9.85
C GLN A 200 26.20 0.46 -11.24
N LEU A 201 25.15 1.01 -11.85
CA LEU A 201 25.21 1.72 -13.13
C LEU A 201 25.85 3.12 -13.04
N GLY A 202 25.64 3.85 -11.95
CA GLY A 202 26.27 5.14 -11.67
C GLY A 202 27.78 5.02 -11.40
N GLU A 203 28.21 3.94 -10.76
CA GLU A 203 29.64 3.64 -10.57
C GLU A 203 30.34 3.20 -11.87
N LEU A 204 29.60 2.59 -12.80
CA LEU A 204 30.06 2.27 -14.16
C LEU A 204 30.09 3.49 -15.08
N SER A 205 29.21 4.48 -14.87
CA SER A 205 29.10 5.71 -15.64
C SER A 205 29.71 6.92 -14.92
N GLY A 206 31.01 6.88 -14.64
CA GLY A 206 31.72 8.03 -14.10
C GLY A 206 31.79 9.21 -15.11
N SER A 207 30.82 10.13 -15.12
CA SER A 207 31.03 11.56 -15.43
C SER A 207 29.76 12.45 -15.28
N LYS A 208 29.80 13.33 -14.27
CA LYS A 208 29.25 14.70 -14.14
C LYS A 208 27.76 14.95 -14.43
N SER A 209 26.98 15.16 -13.37
CA SER A 209 25.77 16.01 -13.43
C SER A 209 26.15 17.49 -13.33
N ALA A 210 25.58 18.30 -14.22
CA ALA A 210 25.54 19.75 -14.10
C ALA A 210 24.15 20.16 -13.62
N SER A 211 24.15 20.97 -12.55
CA SER A 211 23.02 21.61 -11.89
C SER A 211 22.28 22.61 -12.80
N GLY A 212 20.96 22.74 -12.61
CA GLY A 212 20.15 23.85 -13.12
C GLY A 212 18.71 23.85 -12.59
N ASN A 213 18.42 24.76 -11.66
CA ASN A 213 17.11 25.05 -11.04
C ASN A 213 16.09 25.70 -12.00
N GLY A 214 14.79 25.55 -11.71
CA GLY A 214 13.81 26.66 -11.88
C GLY A 214 12.42 26.37 -12.49
N SER A 215 11.46 26.02 -11.61
CA SER A 215 10.02 26.41 -11.53
C SER A 215 9.03 26.37 -12.71
N GLU A 216 7.96 25.58 -12.45
CA GLU A 216 6.51 25.89 -12.55
C GLU A 216 5.76 25.89 -13.90
N GLY A 217 4.77 24.98 -13.99
CA GLY A 217 3.53 25.19 -14.76
C GLY A 217 3.20 24.17 -15.85
N GLU A 218 2.33 23.20 -15.51
CA GLU A 218 1.40 22.46 -16.39
C GLU A 218 1.90 21.29 -17.28
N ASP A 219 1.08 20.21 -17.30
CA ASP A 219 1.14 18.91 -17.98
C ASP A 219 2.12 17.79 -17.47
N PRO A 220 1.62 16.62 -16.99
CA PRO A 220 2.47 15.55 -16.44
C PRO A 220 3.28 14.73 -17.47
N ILE A 221 3.26 15.07 -18.77
CA ILE A 221 3.75 14.14 -19.82
C ILE A 221 4.75 14.76 -20.81
N HIS A 222 5.14 16.03 -20.70
CA HIS A 222 6.16 16.54 -21.64
C HIS A 222 7.07 17.64 -21.09
N THR A 223 8.26 17.26 -20.62
CA THR A 223 9.40 18.19 -20.50
C THR A 223 10.73 17.51 -20.85
N GLY A 224 11.25 17.83 -22.04
CA GLY A 224 12.56 18.47 -22.16
C GLY A 224 13.81 17.73 -21.70
N SER A 225 13.87 16.41 -21.90
CA SER A 225 15.06 15.60 -22.19
C SER A 225 14.55 14.17 -22.15
N ASP A 226 14.42 13.48 -23.29
CA ASP A 226 14.07 12.05 -23.34
C ASP A 226 15.27 11.27 -22.78
N THR A 227 15.45 11.34 -21.46
CA THR A 227 16.39 10.50 -20.75
C THR A 227 15.88 9.06 -20.81
N ILE A 228 16.79 8.09 -20.84
CA ILE A 228 16.45 6.67 -20.78
C ILE A 228 15.46 6.39 -19.62
N ASP A 229 15.58 7.12 -18.51
CA ASP A 229 14.73 7.00 -17.33
C ASP A 229 13.25 7.38 -17.58
N THR A 230 13.00 8.53 -18.20
CA THR A 230 11.64 9.00 -18.52
C THR A 230 10.99 8.09 -19.56
N MET A 231 11.77 7.66 -20.55
CA MET A 231 11.34 6.70 -21.55
C MET A 231 10.98 5.34 -20.93
N LEU A 232 11.75 4.85 -19.96
CA LEU A 232 11.49 3.56 -19.31
C LEU A 232 10.21 3.59 -18.48
N ILE A 233 9.98 4.66 -17.71
CA ILE A 233 8.72 4.85 -16.96
C ILE A 233 7.54 4.86 -17.92
N ARG A 234 7.65 5.59 -19.04
CA ARG A 234 6.63 5.64 -20.09
C ARG A 234 6.37 4.26 -20.70
N ALA A 235 7.41 3.49 -21.02
CA ALA A 235 7.28 2.15 -21.59
C ALA A 235 6.59 1.18 -20.63
N LEU A 236 6.94 1.22 -19.34
CA LEU A 236 6.30 0.40 -18.31
C LEU A 236 4.85 0.79 -18.08
N HIS A 237 4.53 2.09 -18.15
CA HIS A 237 3.16 2.58 -18.08
C HIS A 237 2.31 2.00 -19.22
N PHE A 238 2.76 2.13 -20.47
CA PHE A 238 2.08 1.50 -21.62
C PHE A 238 1.94 -0.02 -21.47
N HIS A 239 2.99 -0.71 -21.01
CA HIS A 239 2.96 -2.14 -20.76
C HIS A 239 1.87 -2.51 -19.73
N SER A 240 1.77 -1.75 -18.63
CA SER A 240 0.75 -1.98 -17.58
C SER A 240 -0.68 -1.76 -18.08
N GLN A 241 -0.87 -0.84 -19.03
CA GLN A 241 -2.16 -0.58 -19.69
C GLN A 241 -2.47 -1.56 -20.83
N LYS A 242 -1.61 -2.56 -21.06
CA LYS A 242 -1.68 -3.50 -22.18
C LYS A 242 -1.53 -2.85 -23.57
N ASP A 243 -1.07 -1.60 -23.64
CA ASP A 243 -0.63 -0.98 -24.89
C ASP A 243 0.78 -1.46 -25.24
N TYR A 244 0.86 -2.74 -25.62
CA TYR A 244 2.12 -3.40 -25.91
C TYR A 244 2.82 -2.83 -27.15
N LYS A 245 2.07 -2.34 -28.15
CA LYS A 245 2.67 -1.75 -29.36
C LYS A 245 3.44 -0.48 -29.03
N SER A 246 2.84 0.43 -28.24
CA SER A 246 3.55 1.63 -27.78
C SER A 246 4.71 1.29 -26.86
N ALA A 247 4.54 0.32 -25.95
CA ALA A 247 5.62 -0.14 -25.08
C ALA A 247 6.82 -0.67 -25.87
N ILE A 248 6.60 -1.54 -26.86
CA ILE A 248 7.65 -2.14 -27.71
C ILE A 248 8.45 -1.05 -28.43
N ARG A 249 7.77 -0.05 -28.98
CA ARG A 249 8.42 1.09 -29.65
C ARG A 249 9.36 1.82 -28.69
N VAL A 250 8.85 2.22 -27.53
CA VAL A 250 9.64 2.98 -26.54
C VAL A 250 10.81 2.15 -26.00
N TYR A 251 10.64 0.84 -25.77
CA TYR A 251 11.76 -0.04 -25.41
C TYR A 251 12.81 -0.13 -26.53
N GLY A 252 12.37 -0.16 -27.80
CA GLY A 252 13.27 -0.09 -28.95
C GLY A 252 14.07 1.20 -29.01
N ASP A 253 13.40 2.33 -28.77
CA ASP A 253 14.04 3.65 -28.72
C ASP A 253 15.08 3.71 -27.59
N ILE A 254 14.78 3.18 -26.39
CA ILE A 254 15.73 3.07 -25.27
C ILE A 254 16.98 2.27 -25.68
N LEU A 255 16.79 1.11 -26.32
CA LEU A 255 17.90 0.25 -26.75
C LEU A 255 18.76 0.89 -27.84
N ALA A 256 18.20 1.80 -28.65
CA ALA A 256 18.95 2.55 -29.66
C ALA A 256 19.98 3.51 -29.04
N TYR A 257 19.76 3.98 -27.81
CA TYR A 257 20.74 4.76 -27.05
C TYR A 257 21.90 3.92 -26.49
N GLN A 258 21.91 2.61 -26.74
CA GLN A 258 22.93 1.68 -26.26
C GLN A 258 23.19 1.81 -24.75
N PRO A 259 22.16 1.62 -23.91
CA PRO A 259 22.33 1.73 -22.48
C PRO A 259 23.24 0.61 -21.97
N GLU A 260 23.86 0.84 -20.81
CA GLU A 260 24.73 -0.13 -20.15
C GLU A 260 24.19 -1.56 -20.23
N PRO A 261 25.04 -2.59 -20.41
CA PRO A 261 24.61 -3.95 -20.74
C PRO A 261 23.51 -4.48 -19.80
N TYR A 262 23.66 -4.22 -18.50
CA TYR A 262 22.69 -4.65 -17.50
C TYR A 262 21.31 -3.99 -17.66
N VAL A 263 21.25 -2.70 -18.03
CA VAL A 263 19.99 -2.02 -18.40
C VAL A 263 19.43 -2.63 -19.67
N SER A 264 20.26 -2.81 -20.70
CA SER A 264 19.85 -3.46 -21.94
C SER A 264 19.18 -4.81 -21.68
N ALA A 265 19.73 -5.66 -20.80
CA ALA A 265 19.14 -6.95 -20.44
C ALA A 265 17.73 -6.83 -19.82
N ILE A 266 17.49 -5.83 -18.97
CA ILE A 266 16.16 -5.58 -18.41
C ILE A 266 15.20 -5.11 -19.52
N ILE A 267 15.63 -4.18 -20.37
CA ILE A 267 14.79 -3.66 -21.46
C ILE A 267 14.43 -4.77 -22.45
N TYR A 268 15.39 -5.59 -22.85
CA TYR A 268 15.14 -6.77 -23.68
C TYR A 268 14.12 -7.70 -23.03
N THR A 269 14.22 -7.99 -21.73
CA THR A 269 13.25 -8.84 -21.03
C THR A 269 11.82 -8.28 -21.11
N HIS A 270 11.65 -6.99 -20.81
CA HIS A 270 10.33 -6.35 -20.84
C HIS A 270 9.78 -6.19 -22.26
N ARG A 271 10.63 -5.90 -23.25
CA ARG A 271 10.24 -5.85 -24.66
C ARG A 271 9.86 -7.22 -25.18
N GLY A 272 10.60 -8.27 -24.83
CA GLY A 272 10.29 -9.65 -25.18
C GLY A 272 8.93 -10.11 -24.64
N MET A 273 8.61 -9.77 -23.39
CA MET A 273 7.27 -10.02 -22.82
C MET A 273 6.17 -9.29 -23.60
N ALA A 274 6.38 -8.00 -23.94
CA ALA A 274 5.40 -7.23 -24.71
C ALA A 274 5.24 -7.76 -26.14
N ARG A 275 6.34 -8.18 -26.80
CA ARG A 275 6.34 -8.82 -28.13
C ARG A 275 5.56 -10.13 -28.11
N PHE A 276 5.79 -10.96 -27.10
CA PHE A 276 5.02 -12.19 -26.93
C PHE A 276 3.52 -11.92 -26.77
N ALA A 277 3.15 -10.89 -26.00
CA ALA A 277 1.75 -10.50 -25.83
C ALA A 277 1.06 -10.05 -27.13
N VAL A 278 1.82 -9.54 -28.12
CA VAL A 278 1.32 -9.21 -29.46
C VAL A 278 1.58 -10.32 -30.49
N GLN A 279 1.88 -11.54 -30.03
CA GLN A 279 2.14 -12.73 -30.84
C GLN A 279 3.40 -12.65 -31.74
N ASP A 280 4.28 -11.67 -31.51
CA ASP A 280 5.61 -11.63 -32.11
C ASP A 280 6.56 -12.58 -31.36
N THR A 281 6.39 -13.88 -31.61
CA THR A 281 7.15 -14.93 -30.93
C THR A 281 8.63 -14.95 -31.35
N ALA A 282 8.93 -14.62 -32.61
CA ALA A 282 10.31 -14.55 -33.10
C ALA A 282 11.08 -13.42 -32.40
N GLY A 283 10.53 -12.20 -32.40
CA GLY A 283 11.14 -11.06 -31.72
C GLY A 283 11.22 -11.21 -30.20
N ALA A 284 10.29 -11.96 -29.60
CA ALA A 284 10.37 -12.31 -28.17
C ALA A 284 11.54 -13.26 -27.86
N VAL A 285 11.73 -14.31 -28.67
CA VAL A 285 12.89 -15.23 -28.52
C VAL A 285 14.21 -14.50 -28.69
N GLU A 286 14.31 -13.61 -29.67
CA GLU A 286 15.50 -12.77 -29.88
C GLU A 286 15.81 -11.93 -28.64
N ASP A 287 14.81 -11.26 -28.09
CA ASP A 287 14.96 -10.40 -26.92
C ASP A 287 15.36 -11.20 -25.67
N PHE A 288 14.68 -12.32 -25.37
CA PHE A 288 15.08 -13.15 -24.23
C PHE A 288 16.47 -13.76 -24.40
N THR A 289 16.85 -14.12 -25.64
CA THR A 289 18.19 -14.60 -25.94
C THR A 289 19.24 -13.50 -25.74
N ALA A 290 18.93 -12.25 -26.11
CA ALA A 290 19.79 -11.11 -25.82
C ALA A 290 19.96 -10.90 -24.31
N THR A 291 18.87 -10.98 -23.53
CA THR A 291 18.94 -10.96 -22.06
C THR A 291 19.86 -12.05 -21.52
N ILE A 292 19.71 -13.30 -21.98
CA ILE A 292 20.50 -14.42 -21.49
C ILE A 292 21.99 -14.26 -21.85
N LYS A 293 22.30 -13.73 -23.04
CA LYS A 293 23.69 -13.43 -23.42
C LYS A 293 24.34 -12.40 -22.49
N ILE A 294 23.58 -11.38 -22.08
CA ILE A 294 24.10 -10.31 -21.22
C ILE A 294 24.08 -10.69 -19.73
N SER A 295 23.05 -11.41 -19.30
CA SER A 295 22.82 -11.82 -17.92
C SER A 295 22.42 -13.31 -17.88
N PRO A 296 23.41 -14.21 -17.90
CA PRO A 296 23.17 -15.66 -18.08
C PRO A 296 22.42 -16.35 -16.96
N LYS A 297 22.25 -15.70 -15.80
CA LYS A 297 21.53 -16.23 -14.62
C LYS A 297 20.13 -15.64 -14.44
N THR A 298 19.61 -14.91 -15.44
CA THR A 298 18.27 -14.31 -15.37
C THR A 298 17.19 -15.36 -15.56
N THR A 299 16.62 -15.85 -14.44
CA THR A 299 15.57 -16.87 -14.42
C THR A 299 14.35 -16.51 -15.26
N LYS A 300 13.90 -15.24 -15.18
CA LYS A 300 12.76 -14.74 -15.97
C LYS A 300 12.94 -14.91 -17.48
N ALA A 301 14.15 -14.71 -17.99
CA ALA A 301 14.41 -14.81 -19.43
C ALA A 301 14.31 -16.25 -19.91
N TYR A 302 14.84 -17.21 -19.14
CA TYR A 302 14.65 -18.62 -19.42
C TYR A 302 13.18 -19.04 -19.31
N HIS A 303 12.49 -18.66 -18.24
CA HIS A 303 11.07 -18.98 -18.08
C HIS A 303 10.24 -18.49 -19.28
N TYR A 304 10.31 -17.20 -19.60
CA TYR A 304 9.49 -16.65 -20.68
C TYR A 304 9.92 -17.17 -22.05
N ARG A 305 11.22 -17.39 -22.31
CA ARG A 305 11.64 -18.01 -23.57
C ARG A 305 11.15 -19.44 -23.70
N GLY A 306 11.14 -20.21 -22.61
CA GLY A 306 10.54 -21.54 -22.55
C GLY A 306 9.05 -21.52 -22.86
N VAL A 307 8.30 -20.55 -22.31
CA VAL A 307 6.88 -20.33 -22.65
C VAL A 307 6.70 -20.03 -24.13
N VAL A 308 7.55 -19.17 -24.72
CA VAL A 308 7.49 -18.86 -26.15
C VAL A 308 7.81 -20.10 -27.00
N TYR A 309 8.82 -20.89 -26.63
CA TYR A 309 9.16 -22.12 -27.35
C TYR A 309 8.05 -23.16 -27.28
N ARG A 310 7.40 -23.33 -26.12
CA ARG A 310 6.21 -24.17 -26.01
C ARG A 310 5.10 -23.69 -26.94
N ALA A 311 4.84 -22.39 -26.99
CA ALA A 311 3.85 -21.81 -27.91
C ALA A 311 4.22 -22.01 -29.40
N GLN A 312 5.51 -22.18 -29.72
CA GLN A 312 6.01 -22.53 -31.05
C GLN A 312 6.02 -24.05 -31.33
N GLY A 313 5.63 -24.91 -30.36
CA GLY A 313 5.72 -26.37 -30.48
C GLY A 313 7.15 -26.92 -30.33
N LYS A 314 8.09 -26.11 -29.84
CA LYS A 314 9.49 -26.47 -29.60
C LYS A 314 9.68 -27.01 -28.19
N THR A 315 9.18 -28.22 -27.97
CA THR A 315 9.06 -28.83 -26.63
C THR A 315 10.42 -29.04 -25.95
N GLU A 316 11.41 -29.54 -26.69
CA GLU A 316 12.76 -29.81 -26.14
C GLU A 316 13.48 -28.53 -25.70
N GLU A 317 13.40 -27.47 -26.51
CA GLU A 317 13.95 -26.17 -26.18
C GLU A 317 13.24 -25.54 -24.98
N ALA A 318 11.91 -25.70 -24.88
CA ALA A 318 11.14 -25.24 -23.75
C ALA A 318 11.51 -25.96 -22.44
N LEU A 319 11.63 -27.29 -22.47
CA LEU A 319 12.08 -28.09 -21.32
C LEU A 319 13.49 -27.71 -20.86
N THR A 320 14.39 -27.47 -21.82
CA THR A 320 15.76 -27.01 -21.54
C THR A 320 15.74 -25.68 -20.79
N ASP A 321 14.96 -24.72 -21.27
CA ASP A 321 14.86 -23.40 -20.66
C ASP A 321 14.17 -23.45 -19.29
N PHE A 322 13.09 -24.21 -19.12
CA PHE A 322 12.47 -24.38 -17.79
C PHE A 322 13.41 -25.06 -16.80
N SER A 323 14.15 -26.08 -17.23
CA SER A 323 15.14 -26.75 -16.37
C SER A 323 16.28 -25.80 -15.98
N ARG A 324 16.76 -24.97 -16.92
CA ARG A 324 17.76 -23.94 -16.63
C ARG A 324 17.24 -22.86 -15.69
N CYS A 325 15.96 -22.47 -15.81
CA CYS A 325 15.32 -21.59 -14.85
C CYS A 325 15.34 -22.22 -13.44
N LEU A 326 15.02 -23.51 -13.32
CA LEU A 326 14.98 -24.23 -12.04
C LEU A 326 16.38 -24.55 -11.47
N GLU A 327 17.41 -24.61 -12.31
CA GLU A 327 18.81 -24.69 -11.86
C GLU A 327 19.22 -23.42 -11.11
N TYR A 328 18.78 -22.25 -11.58
CA TYR A 328 19.09 -20.96 -10.96
C TYR A 328 18.12 -20.55 -9.85
N ASP A 329 16.85 -20.94 -9.95
CA ASP A 329 15.83 -20.75 -8.93
C ASP A 329 15.01 -22.03 -8.75
N PRO A 330 15.45 -22.93 -7.84
CA PRO A 330 14.79 -24.19 -7.57
C PRO A 330 13.37 -24.06 -7.05
N TYR A 331 12.91 -22.88 -6.62
CA TYR A 331 11.59 -22.64 -6.06
C TYR A 331 10.66 -21.89 -7.03
N HIS A 332 11.07 -21.71 -8.29
CA HIS A 332 10.23 -21.04 -9.29
C HIS A 332 9.03 -21.92 -9.70
N VAL A 333 7.89 -21.71 -9.04
CA VAL A 333 6.67 -22.50 -9.21
C VAL A 333 6.18 -22.53 -10.65
N ASP A 334 6.06 -21.38 -11.32
CA ASP A 334 5.50 -21.32 -12.69
C ASP A 334 6.32 -22.14 -13.71
N SER A 335 7.65 -22.07 -13.65
CA SER A 335 8.53 -22.87 -14.50
C SER A 335 8.42 -24.37 -14.21
N ARG A 336 8.21 -24.75 -12.94
CA ARG A 336 8.04 -26.16 -12.58
C ARG A 336 6.69 -26.71 -13.03
N ILE A 337 5.61 -25.94 -12.88
CA ILE A 337 4.29 -26.31 -13.42
C ILE A 337 4.37 -26.41 -14.95
N ALA A 338 4.93 -25.40 -15.63
CA ALA A 338 5.06 -25.43 -17.09
C ALA A 338 5.90 -26.62 -17.58
N ARG A 339 6.94 -27.01 -16.84
CA ARG A 339 7.73 -28.20 -17.13
C ARG A 339 6.94 -29.49 -16.90
N ALA A 340 6.18 -29.59 -15.81
CA ALA A 340 5.31 -30.73 -15.54
C ALA A 340 4.24 -30.92 -16.62
N GLU A 341 3.65 -29.83 -17.11
CA GLU A 341 2.69 -29.87 -18.21
C GLU A 341 3.33 -30.40 -19.51
N LEU A 342 4.56 -29.96 -19.83
CA LEU A 342 5.30 -30.48 -20.98
C LEU A 342 5.63 -31.97 -20.84
N TYR A 343 6.07 -32.41 -19.66
CA TYR A 343 6.32 -33.83 -19.42
C TYR A 343 5.05 -34.68 -19.55
N ARG A 344 3.90 -34.18 -19.05
CA ARG A 344 2.60 -34.83 -19.29
C ARG A 344 2.29 -34.93 -20.78
N GLU A 345 2.46 -33.84 -21.54
CA GLU A 345 2.22 -33.82 -22.99
C GLU A 345 3.12 -34.82 -23.75
N MET A 346 4.32 -35.10 -23.24
CA MET A 346 5.24 -36.10 -23.79
C MET A 346 4.95 -37.55 -23.34
N GLY A 347 4.06 -37.75 -22.38
CA GLY A 347 3.80 -39.05 -21.74
C GLY A 347 4.79 -39.43 -20.63
N GLU A 348 5.67 -38.52 -20.23
CA GLU A 348 6.65 -38.69 -19.14
C GLU A 348 5.99 -38.48 -17.77
N GLN A 349 5.04 -39.35 -17.44
CA GLN A 349 4.12 -39.18 -16.31
C GLN A 349 4.84 -39.13 -14.96
N GLU A 350 5.91 -39.92 -14.76
CA GLU A 350 6.67 -39.95 -13.51
C GLU A 350 7.34 -38.60 -13.21
N THR A 351 7.95 -37.97 -14.22
CA THR A 351 8.63 -36.68 -14.05
C THR A 351 7.64 -35.54 -13.85
N ALA A 352 6.51 -35.57 -14.55
CA ALA A 352 5.41 -34.64 -14.33
C ALA A 352 4.85 -34.73 -12.90
N LEU A 353 4.62 -35.96 -12.40
CA LEU A 353 4.15 -36.19 -11.03
C LEU A 353 5.14 -35.66 -9.98
N ALA A 354 6.44 -35.90 -10.18
CA ALA A 354 7.47 -35.40 -9.26
C ALA A 354 7.48 -33.87 -9.17
N ASP A 355 7.35 -33.18 -10.30
CA ASP A 355 7.28 -31.72 -10.33
C ASP A 355 5.98 -31.19 -9.69
N CYS A 356 4.82 -31.81 -9.95
CA CYS A 356 3.55 -31.46 -9.30
C CYS A 356 3.61 -31.64 -7.78
N GLN A 357 4.14 -32.78 -7.31
CA GLN A 357 4.27 -33.06 -5.88
C GLN A 357 5.21 -32.07 -5.19
N PHE A 358 6.28 -31.65 -5.87
CA PHE A 358 7.16 -30.61 -5.34
C PHE A 358 6.42 -29.28 -5.20
N VAL A 359 5.63 -28.88 -6.20
CA VAL A 359 4.81 -27.66 -6.12
C VAL A 359 3.81 -27.76 -4.97
N LEU A 360 3.09 -28.86 -4.82
CA LEU A 360 2.11 -29.06 -3.75
C LEU A 360 2.73 -29.15 -2.34
N LYS A 361 4.02 -29.52 -2.23
CA LYS A 361 4.75 -29.41 -0.96
C LYS A 361 5.04 -27.96 -0.57
N LEU A 362 5.23 -27.07 -1.53
CA LEU A 362 5.47 -25.64 -1.31
C LEU A 362 4.18 -24.86 -1.16
N GLU A 363 3.20 -25.16 -2.01
CA GLU A 363 1.90 -24.51 -2.12
C GLU A 363 0.80 -25.59 -2.16
N PRO A 364 0.33 -26.07 -0.99
CA PRO A 364 -0.65 -27.15 -0.91
C PRO A 364 -1.97 -26.87 -1.65
N ASP A 365 -2.34 -25.60 -1.75
CA ASP A 365 -3.59 -25.14 -2.39
C ASP A 365 -3.38 -24.64 -3.83
N ASN A 366 -2.24 -24.96 -4.48
CA ASN A 366 -1.98 -24.51 -5.85
C ASN A 366 -2.95 -25.20 -6.84
N PRO A 367 -3.85 -24.45 -7.51
CA PRO A 367 -4.92 -25.04 -8.32
C PRO A 367 -4.37 -25.75 -9.55
N ALA A 368 -3.38 -25.17 -10.24
CA ALA A 368 -2.81 -25.75 -11.46
C ALA A 368 -2.08 -27.07 -11.18
N ALA A 369 -1.29 -27.14 -10.10
CA ALA A 369 -0.63 -28.38 -9.71
C ALA A 369 -1.62 -29.46 -9.24
N GLY A 370 -2.69 -29.06 -8.53
CA GLY A 370 -3.75 -29.98 -8.10
C GLY A 370 -4.58 -30.55 -9.26
N GLU A 371 -4.90 -29.72 -10.26
CA GLU A 371 -5.56 -30.15 -11.50
C GLU A 371 -4.67 -31.11 -12.30
N LEU A 372 -3.41 -30.73 -12.51
CA LEU A 372 -2.45 -31.54 -13.24
C LEU A 372 -2.21 -32.90 -12.57
N LEU A 373 -2.14 -32.94 -11.23
CA LEU A 373 -2.02 -34.19 -10.47
C LEU A 373 -3.25 -35.10 -10.67
N ARG A 374 -4.46 -34.52 -10.69
CA ARG A 374 -5.69 -35.29 -10.91
C ARG A 374 -5.70 -35.92 -12.29
N GLU A 375 -5.38 -35.15 -13.32
CA GLU A 375 -5.30 -35.64 -14.69
C GLU A 375 -4.25 -36.74 -14.85
N LEU A 376 -3.08 -36.57 -14.20
CA LEU A 376 -2.04 -37.59 -14.18
C LEU A 376 -2.45 -38.86 -13.42
N HIS A 377 -3.46 -38.84 -12.54
CA HIS A 377 -4.00 -40.05 -11.90
C HIS A 377 -5.15 -40.70 -12.69
N GLU A 378 -5.86 -39.92 -13.52
CA GLU A 378 -7.01 -40.40 -14.31
C GLU A 378 -6.61 -41.03 -15.65
N LEU A 379 -5.35 -40.87 -16.10
CA LEU A 379 -4.83 -41.53 -17.30
C LEU A 379 -4.64 -43.05 -17.05
N PRO A 380 -5.30 -43.94 -17.83
CA PRO A 380 -5.14 -45.37 -17.65
C PRO A 380 -3.71 -45.80 -18.00
N ALA A 381 -3.08 -46.54 -17.09
CA ALA A 381 -1.80 -47.20 -17.32
C ALA A 381 -1.92 -48.20 -18.48
N GLY A 382 -1.63 -47.77 -19.71
CA GLY A 382 -1.74 -48.65 -20.87
C GLY A 382 -1.95 -47.95 -22.21
N GLN A 383 -0.99 -47.14 -22.62
CA GLN A 383 -0.64 -47.05 -24.05
C GLN A 383 0.88 -47.20 -24.17
N GLU A 384 1.35 -48.43 -23.94
CA GLU A 384 2.63 -48.88 -24.48
C GLU A 384 2.58 -48.67 -26.00
N LYS A 385 3.50 -47.82 -26.50
CA LYS A 385 3.68 -47.56 -27.93
C LYS A 385 3.97 -48.88 -28.66
N SER A 386 3.11 -49.24 -29.61
CA SER A 386 3.36 -50.25 -30.65
C SER A 386 4.21 -49.70 -31.78
#